data_AF-A0A3M1TTL6-F1
#
_entry.id   AF-A0A3M1TTL6-F1
#
_cell.length_a   1.000
_cell.length_b   1.000
_cell.length_c   1.000
_cell.angle_alpha   90.00
_cell.angle_beta   90.00
_cell.angle_gamma   90.00
#
_symmetry.space_group_name_H-M   'P 1'
#
loop_
_entity.id
_entity.type
_entity.pdbx_description
1 polymer ?
#
loop_
_entity_poly.entity_id
_entity_poly.type
_entity_poly.pdbx_seq_one_letter_code
_entity_poly.pdbx_strand_id
1 'polypeptide(L)'
;MPNMQITNLIWPICCLLYLLGLAGCDRPQPFDVHPDFQPYVDRFIAEGAKRGHDIDFSDTGLSIIFREAVDTETGGVCRGKHRIEIEKFFWDDLNDFQREGLIFHELGHCELGRGHKNDTLPNGEWASRMRGDPIPQGLSAVINYTGARRLYYIDELFDPGTPQPDWATFSADYHAFGPADKSLIREISGERRSFQTTINLPSSANFEVEFELDIGLTESWAGVQWGGNEFDNSIRLLHTATKRFLIDSGNQVWGTMREIKHFGKIRPGFNKWTIRKLDDQYHIFLNEEFIYWFDYQVPAGNMLQSIVAGTTSPTFRDVRIYRL
;
A
#
# COMPACT_ATOMS: atom_id res chain seq x y z
N MET A 1 -50.93 -18.15 -82.65
CA MET A 1 -51.29 -16.96 -81.85
C MET A 1 -51.31 -17.37 -80.39
N PRO A 2 -50.78 -16.54 -79.47
CA PRO A 2 -50.27 -16.98 -78.18
C PRO A 2 -51.32 -16.85 -77.07
N ASN A 3 -51.12 -17.57 -75.95
CA ASN A 3 -51.34 -16.97 -74.63
C ASN A 3 -50.50 -17.67 -73.56
N MET A 4 -49.64 -16.84 -72.97
CA MET A 4 -48.71 -17.06 -71.88
C MET A 4 -49.40 -16.74 -70.57
N GLN A 5 -49.25 -17.55 -69.50
CA GLN A 5 -49.22 -17.11 -68.08
C GLN A 5 -48.50 -18.21 -67.27
N ILE A 6 -47.22 -18.02 -66.94
CA ILE A 6 -46.65 -17.48 -65.68
C ILE A 6 -46.82 -18.44 -64.49
N THR A 7 -45.66 -18.93 -64.06
CA THR A 7 -45.36 -19.88 -62.99
C THR A 7 -45.59 -19.32 -61.58
N ASN A 8 -46.31 -20.06 -60.74
CA ASN A 8 -46.34 -19.85 -59.29
C ASN A 8 -45.12 -20.52 -58.64
N LEU A 9 -44.07 -19.72 -58.39
CA LEU A 9 -42.97 -20.09 -57.50
C LEU A 9 -43.03 -19.14 -56.30
N ILE A 10 -43.86 -19.47 -55.32
CA ILE A 10 -43.99 -18.73 -54.07
C ILE A 10 -43.76 -19.75 -52.94
N TRP A 11 -42.83 -19.39 -52.04
CA TRP A 11 -42.19 -20.15 -50.95
C TRP A 11 -40.98 -21.01 -51.36
N PRO A 12 -39.72 -20.75 -50.89
CA PRO A 12 -39.35 -20.13 -49.61
C PRO A 12 -38.29 -19.02 -49.74
N ILE A 13 -38.72 -17.75 -49.89
CA ILE A 13 -37.80 -16.59 -49.79
C ILE A 13 -37.80 -16.01 -48.35
N CYS A 14 -38.70 -16.45 -47.47
CA CYS A 14 -38.77 -15.93 -46.10
C CYS A 14 -37.71 -16.49 -45.13
N CYS A 15 -36.96 -17.55 -45.45
CA CYS A 15 -35.93 -18.09 -44.56
C CYS A 15 -34.53 -17.48 -44.74
N LEU A 16 -34.25 -16.81 -45.86
CA LEU A 16 -32.91 -16.24 -46.11
C LEU A 16 -32.74 -14.82 -45.57
N LEU A 17 -33.83 -14.11 -45.25
CA LEU A 17 -33.82 -12.77 -44.68
C LEU A 17 -33.78 -12.72 -43.15
N TYR A 18 -33.96 -13.86 -42.47
CA TYR A 18 -33.89 -13.93 -41.00
C TYR A 18 -32.47 -14.21 -40.46
N LEU A 19 -31.51 -14.51 -41.35
CA LEU A 19 -30.12 -14.85 -40.98
C LEU A 19 -29.13 -13.68 -41.10
N LEU A 20 -29.57 -12.49 -41.54
CA LEU A 20 -28.70 -11.32 -41.74
C LEU A 20 -28.81 -10.26 -40.63
N GLY A 21 -29.53 -10.53 -39.54
CA GLY A 21 -29.82 -9.55 -38.49
C GLY A 21 -28.92 -9.57 -37.25
N LEU A 22 -27.85 -10.38 -37.21
CA LEU A 22 -27.02 -10.54 -36.00
C LEU A 22 -25.56 -10.08 -36.16
N ALA A 23 -25.26 -9.24 -37.15
CA ALA A 23 -24.03 -8.46 -37.12
C ALA A 23 -24.31 -7.13 -36.41
N GLY A 24 -24.41 -7.18 -35.08
CA GLY A 24 -24.28 -5.96 -34.28
C GLY A 24 -22.88 -5.42 -34.50
N CYS A 25 -22.76 -4.29 -35.20
CA CYS A 25 -21.53 -3.51 -35.18
C CYS A 25 -21.32 -3.04 -33.74
N ASP A 26 -20.36 -3.66 -33.03
CA ASP A 26 -19.76 -3.02 -31.88
C ASP A 26 -19.20 -1.68 -32.38
N ARG A 27 -19.76 -0.58 -31.86
CA ARG A 27 -19.16 0.73 -32.10
C ARG A 27 -17.77 0.68 -31.44
N PRO A 28 -16.71 1.18 -32.10
CA PRO A 28 -15.41 1.26 -31.46
C PRO A 28 -15.57 2.01 -30.13
N GLN A 29 -15.22 1.34 -29.04
CA GLN A 29 -15.20 1.96 -27.72
C GLN A 29 -14.15 3.08 -27.77
N PRO A 30 -14.50 4.32 -27.43
CA PRO A 30 -13.55 5.40 -27.50
C PRO A 30 -12.43 5.16 -26.47
N PHE A 31 -11.18 5.28 -26.92
CA PHE A 31 -10.06 5.49 -26.03
C PHE A 31 -10.21 6.88 -25.40
N ASP A 32 -10.50 6.93 -24.11
CA ASP A 32 -10.82 8.13 -23.35
C ASP A 32 -10.21 8.06 -21.95
N VAL A 33 -8.90 8.31 -21.88
CA VAL A 33 -8.12 8.32 -20.65
C VAL A 33 -7.87 9.76 -20.25
N HIS A 34 -8.36 10.17 -19.08
CA HIS A 34 -8.06 11.50 -18.55
C HIS A 34 -6.52 11.68 -18.42
N PRO A 35 -5.96 12.85 -18.78
CA PRO A 35 -4.51 13.06 -18.83
C PRO A 35 -3.75 12.70 -17.56
N ASP A 36 -4.36 12.89 -16.39
CA ASP A 36 -3.77 12.53 -15.09
C ASP A 36 -3.50 11.03 -14.94
N PHE A 37 -4.24 10.18 -15.64
CA PHE A 37 -4.09 8.72 -15.58
C PHE A 37 -3.13 8.17 -16.63
N GLN A 38 -2.93 8.89 -17.73
CA GLN A 38 -2.13 8.42 -18.86
C GLN A 38 -0.72 7.96 -18.46
N PRO A 39 0.05 8.68 -17.62
CA PRO A 39 1.37 8.23 -17.19
C PRO A 39 1.36 6.86 -16.50
N TYR A 40 0.27 6.50 -15.82
CA TYR A 40 0.15 5.23 -15.11
C TYR A 40 -0.32 4.10 -16.02
N VAL A 41 -1.15 4.41 -17.02
CA VAL A 41 -1.49 3.47 -18.11
C VAL A 41 -0.24 3.10 -18.90
N ASP A 42 0.57 4.10 -19.28
CA ASP A 42 1.82 3.87 -20.03
C ASP A 42 2.79 3.00 -19.23
N ARG A 43 2.91 3.24 -17.91
CA ARG A 43 3.72 2.39 -17.01
C ARG A 43 3.18 0.98 -16.93
N PHE A 44 1.86 0.79 -16.86
CA PHE A 44 1.25 -0.53 -16.82
C PHE A 44 1.58 -1.33 -18.07
N ILE A 45 1.43 -0.73 -19.26
CA ILE A 45 1.80 -1.34 -20.55
C ILE A 45 3.30 -1.67 -20.57
N ALA A 46 4.15 -0.72 -20.16
CA ALA A 46 5.60 -0.94 -20.13
C ALA A 46 6.02 -2.05 -19.16
N GLU A 47 5.38 -2.16 -17.99
CA GLU A 47 5.63 -3.23 -17.03
C GLU A 47 5.08 -4.60 -17.50
N GLY A 48 3.94 -4.60 -18.20
CA GLY A 48 3.40 -5.81 -18.83
C GLY A 48 4.32 -6.34 -19.93
N ALA A 49 4.85 -5.45 -20.78
CA ALA A 49 5.78 -5.81 -21.84
C ALA A 49 7.06 -6.46 -21.30
N LYS A 50 7.60 -5.97 -20.17
CA LYS A 50 8.75 -6.60 -19.47
C LYS A 50 8.48 -8.04 -19.02
N ARG A 51 7.20 -8.41 -18.88
CA ARG A 51 6.72 -9.72 -18.42
C ARG A 51 6.08 -10.55 -19.54
N GLY A 52 6.22 -10.11 -20.79
CA GLY A 52 5.71 -10.83 -21.96
C GLY A 52 4.21 -10.64 -22.22
N HIS A 53 3.58 -9.64 -21.62
CA HIS A 53 2.21 -9.24 -21.95
C HIS A 53 2.24 -8.15 -23.02
N ASP A 54 1.61 -8.42 -24.16
CA ASP A 54 1.38 -7.43 -25.22
C ASP A 54 0.00 -6.80 -25.00
N ILE A 55 -0.02 -5.59 -24.46
CA ILE A 55 -1.24 -4.89 -24.04
C ILE A 55 -1.44 -3.70 -24.96
N ASP A 56 -2.53 -3.74 -25.71
CA ASP A 56 -2.93 -2.68 -26.63
C ASP A 56 -4.40 -2.31 -26.44
N PHE A 57 -4.63 -1.07 -26.03
CA PHE A 57 -5.97 -0.51 -25.84
C PHE A 57 -6.53 0.19 -27.08
N SER A 58 -5.75 0.26 -28.18
CA SER A 58 -6.15 0.94 -29.42
C SER A 58 -7.40 0.32 -30.06
N ASP A 59 -7.52 -1.01 -29.99
CA ASP A 59 -8.62 -1.77 -30.58
C ASP A 59 -9.76 -2.06 -29.60
N THR A 60 -9.47 -2.11 -28.29
CA THR A 60 -10.42 -2.51 -27.25
C THR A 60 -11.10 -1.33 -26.55
N GLY A 61 -10.51 -0.13 -26.66
CA GLY A 61 -11.00 1.12 -26.09
C GLY A 61 -10.91 1.16 -24.57
N LEU A 62 -9.89 1.84 -24.04
CA LEU A 62 -9.76 2.11 -22.61
C LEU A 62 -10.37 3.47 -22.26
N SER A 63 -11.29 3.49 -21.31
CA SER A 63 -11.82 4.70 -20.70
C SER A 63 -11.44 4.75 -19.22
N ILE A 64 -10.73 5.81 -18.81
CA ILE A 64 -10.46 6.08 -17.40
C ILE A 64 -10.84 7.53 -17.11
N ILE A 65 -11.86 7.72 -16.28
CA ILE A 65 -12.42 9.02 -15.97
C ILE A 65 -12.55 9.22 -14.45
N PHE A 66 -12.57 10.48 -14.03
CA PHE A 66 -13.09 10.81 -12.71
C PHE A 66 -14.61 10.60 -12.71
N ARG A 67 -15.14 9.92 -11.70
CA ARG A 67 -16.60 9.83 -11.52
C ARG A 67 -17.13 11.08 -10.84
N GLU A 68 -18.37 11.45 -11.16
CA GLU A 68 -19.10 12.44 -10.37
C GLU A 68 -19.37 11.85 -8.98
N ALA A 69 -19.17 12.66 -7.94
CA ALA A 69 -19.12 12.23 -6.54
C ALA A 69 -20.36 11.41 -6.14
N VAL A 70 -20.18 10.08 -6.08
CA VAL A 70 -21.21 9.12 -5.65
C VAL A 70 -20.52 8.06 -4.81
N ASP A 71 -20.95 8.02 -3.54
CA ASP A 71 -20.63 7.05 -2.48
C ASP A 71 -19.14 6.73 -2.19
N THR A 72 -18.80 6.86 -0.91
CA THR A 72 -17.44 6.92 -0.38
C THR A 72 -16.74 5.56 -0.22
N GLU A 73 -17.22 4.50 -0.87
CA GLU A 73 -16.83 3.13 -0.48
C GLU A 73 -15.50 2.66 -1.11
N THR A 74 -15.09 3.19 -2.26
CA THR A 74 -13.88 2.73 -2.98
C THR A 74 -13.13 3.85 -3.70
N GLY A 75 -11.80 3.75 -3.81
CA GLY A 75 -10.96 4.72 -4.53
C GLY A 75 -11.03 4.63 -6.05
N GLY A 76 -11.45 3.47 -6.58
CA GLY A 76 -11.61 3.20 -8.01
C GLY A 76 -12.57 2.03 -8.22
N VAL A 77 -13.09 1.90 -9.45
CA VAL A 77 -13.88 0.74 -9.85
C VAL A 77 -13.77 0.47 -11.34
N CYS A 78 -13.48 -0.77 -11.69
CA CYS A 78 -13.63 -1.32 -13.03
C CYS A 78 -15.11 -1.66 -13.34
N ARG A 79 -15.64 -1.09 -14.43
CA ARG A 79 -17.02 -1.25 -14.93
C ARG A 79 -17.03 -2.04 -16.23
N GLY A 80 -17.00 -3.37 -16.14
CA GLY A 80 -17.00 -4.23 -17.33
C GLY A 80 -15.63 -4.30 -17.99
N LYS A 81 -15.56 -4.25 -19.32
CA LYS A 81 -14.28 -4.28 -20.05
C LYS A 81 -13.77 -2.85 -20.26
N HIS A 82 -12.59 -2.57 -19.71
CA HIS A 82 -11.77 -1.38 -19.94
C HIS A 82 -12.46 -0.02 -19.67
N ARG A 83 -13.45 0.03 -18.78
CA ARG A 83 -13.97 1.29 -18.24
C ARG A 83 -13.63 1.36 -16.76
N ILE A 84 -12.87 2.36 -16.36
CA ILE A 84 -12.44 2.59 -14.98
C ILE A 84 -12.93 3.95 -14.53
N GLU A 85 -13.52 3.98 -13.35
CA GLU A 85 -14.01 5.20 -12.70
C GLU A 85 -13.21 5.43 -11.42
N ILE A 86 -12.48 6.54 -11.36
CA ILE A 86 -11.64 6.92 -10.21
C ILE A 86 -12.34 7.99 -9.38
N GLU A 87 -12.29 7.87 -8.07
CA GLU A 87 -12.83 8.88 -7.16
C GLU A 87 -11.82 10.02 -7.00
N LYS A 88 -12.23 11.24 -7.39
CA LYS A 88 -11.32 12.39 -7.43
C LYS A 88 -10.80 12.77 -6.05
N PHE A 89 -11.66 12.70 -5.03
CA PHE A 89 -11.27 13.03 -3.66
C PHE A 89 -10.11 12.14 -3.18
N PHE A 90 -10.18 10.82 -3.43
CA PHE A 90 -9.07 9.93 -3.07
C PHE A 90 -7.82 10.23 -3.91
N TRP A 91 -7.97 10.44 -5.22
CA TRP A 91 -6.87 10.64 -6.16
C TRP A 91 -5.97 11.84 -5.82
N ASP A 92 -6.58 12.95 -5.42
CA ASP A 92 -5.87 14.20 -5.17
C ASP A 92 -4.91 14.07 -3.97
N ASP A 93 -5.21 13.17 -3.03
CA ASP A 93 -4.38 12.89 -1.84
C ASP A 93 -3.30 11.81 -2.08
N LEU A 94 -3.31 11.15 -3.24
CA LEU A 94 -2.35 10.09 -3.57
C LEU A 94 -1.02 10.67 -4.07
N ASN A 95 0.09 10.10 -3.58
CA ASN A 95 1.40 10.28 -4.21
C ASN A 95 1.55 9.44 -5.48
N ASP A 96 2.67 9.61 -6.21
CA ASP A 96 2.89 8.93 -7.50
C ASP A 96 2.81 7.40 -7.41
N PHE A 97 3.39 6.78 -6.37
CA PHE A 97 3.35 5.34 -6.18
C PHE A 97 1.94 4.84 -5.84
N GLN A 98 1.19 5.62 -5.07
CA GLN A 98 -0.19 5.29 -4.72
C GLN A 98 -1.12 5.40 -5.92
N ARG A 99 -0.94 6.43 -6.76
CA ARG A 99 -1.67 6.59 -8.03
C ARG A 99 -1.39 5.44 -8.98
N GLU A 100 -0.13 5.07 -9.11
CA GLU A 100 0.25 3.87 -9.88
C GLU A 100 -0.39 2.60 -9.30
N GLY A 101 -0.33 2.44 -7.98
CA GLY A 101 -0.94 1.32 -7.26
C GLY A 101 -2.43 1.17 -7.55
N LEU A 102 -3.18 2.27 -7.49
CA LEU A 102 -4.61 2.32 -7.76
C LEU A 102 -4.92 1.98 -9.23
N ILE A 103 -4.27 2.65 -10.18
CA ILE A 103 -4.52 2.40 -11.61
C ILE A 103 -4.17 0.95 -11.99
N PHE A 104 -3.09 0.41 -11.45
CA PHE A 104 -2.70 -0.98 -11.70
C PHE A 104 -3.69 -1.97 -11.05
N HIS A 105 -4.28 -1.65 -9.90
CA HIS A 105 -5.32 -2.48 -9.29
C HIS A 105 -6.56 -2.54 -10.21
N GLU A 106 -7.04 -1.39 -10.69
CA GLU A 106 -8.19 -1.33 -11.57
C GLU A 106 -7.93 -1.95 -12.94
N LEU A 107 -6.75 -1.75 -13.53
CA LEU A 107 -6.33 -2.44 -14.75
C LEU A 107 -6.12 -3.95 -14.51
N GLY A 108 -5.74 -4.35 -13.30
CA GLY A 108 -5.74 -5.75 -12.89
C GLY A 108 -7.12 -6.38 -13.06
N HIS A 109 -8.18 -5.69 -12.63
CA HIS A 109 -9.55 -6.12 -12.86
C HIS A 109 -9.94 -6.08 -14.34
N CYS A 110 -9.73 -4.93 -14.99
CA CYS A 110 -10.30 -4.64 -16.30
C CYS A 110 -9.56 -5.32 -17.47
N GLU A 111 -8.23 -5.40 -17.41
CA GLU A 111 -7.38 -5.95 -18.48
C GLU A 111 -6.93 -7.38 -18.17
N LEU A 112 -6.48 -7.64 -16.93
CA LEU A 112 -5.90 -8.95 -16.56
C LEU A 112 -6.92 -9.94 -16.00
N GLY A 113 -8.18 -9.53 -15.85
CA GLY A 113 -9.25 -10.38 -15.30
C GLY A 113 -9.01 -10.85 -13.88
N ARG A 114 -8.23 -10.10 -13.09
CA ARG A 114 -7.88 -10.46 -11.71
C ARG A 114 -9.07 -10.22 -10.80
N GLY A 115 -9.34 -11.16 -9.90
CA GLY A 115 -10.26 -10.95 -8.77
C GLY A 115 -9.53 -10.42 -7.53
N HIS A 116 -10.29 -10.01 -6.51
CA HIS A 116 -9.69 -9.66 -5.23
C HIS A 116 -8.97 -10.87 -4.59
N LYS A 117 -7.83 -10.63 -3.94
CA LYS A 117 -7.06 -11.64 -3.19
C LYS A 117 -6.59 -11.05 -1.86
N ASN A 118 -7.20 -11.52 -0.78
CA ASN A 118 -6.99 -11.01 0.59
C ASN A 118 -6.07 -11.90 1.45
N ASP A 119 -5.22 -12.69 0.81
CA ASP A 119 -4.20 -13.47 1.51
C ASP A 119 -3.07 -12.56 2.01
N THR A 120 -2.36 -13.02 3.05
CA THR A 120 -1.17 -12.34 3.57
C THR A 120 0.06 -13.23 3.45
N LEU A 121 1.21 -12.58 3.32
CA LEU A 121 2.53 -13.19 3.40
C LEU A 121 2.87 -13.53 4.86
N PRO A 122 3.87 -14.39 5.15
CA PRO A 122 4.22 -14.78 6.52
C PRO A 122 4.58 -13.62 7.46
N ASN A 123 5.14 -12.53 6.92
CA ASN A 123 5.39 -11.33 7.69
C ASN A 123 4.12 -10.50 7.95
N GLY A 124 2.95 -10.84 7.41
CA GLY A 124 1.66 -10.15 7.58
C GLY A 124 1.38 -9.05 6.55
N GLU A 125 2.24 -8.87 5.55
CA GLU A 125 1.97 -8.02 4.38
C GLU A 125 0.92 -8.64 3.46
N TRP A 126 0.28 -7.85 2.61
CA TRP A 126 -0.60 -8.39 1.58
C TRP A 126 0.17 -9.31 0.62
N ALA A 127 -0.42 -10.45 0.26
CA ALA A 127 0.16 -11.34 -0.75
C ALA A 127 -0.07 -10.81 -2.17
N SER A 128 -1.05 -9.92 -2.35
CA SER A 128 -1.40 -9.34 -3.64
C SER A 128 -1.81 -7.89 -3.50
N ARG A 129 -1.47 -7.09 -4.51
CA ARG A 129 -2.04 -5.74 -4.64
C ARG A 129 -3.51 -5.76 -5.06
N MET A 130 -4.01 -6.90 -5.53
CA MET A 130 -5.43 -7.15 -5.75
C MET A 130 -6.19 -7.36 -4.43
N ARG A 131 -5.65 -6.98 -3.26
CA ARG A 131 -6.45 -6.93 -2.04
C ARG A 131 -7.64 -5.98 -2.20
N GLY A 132 -8.81 -6.36 -1.71
CA GLY A 132 -10.00 -5.53 -1.82
C GLY A 132 -11.12 -5.99 -0.91
N ASP A 133 -12.28 -5.37 -1.01
CA ASP A 133 -13.35 -5.63 -0.05
C ASP A 133 -13.95 -7.04 -0.16
N PRO A 134 -14.37 -7.63 0.99
CA PRO A 134 -14.22 -7.09 2.34
C PRO A 134 -12.80 -7.28 2.89
N ILE A 135 -12.21 -6.22 3.46
CA ILE A 135 -10.93 -6.32 4.18
C ILE A 135 -11.11 -7.20 5.44
N PRO A 136 -10.34 -8.29 5.61
CA PRO A 136 -10.44 -9.14 6.79
C PRO A 136 -10.21 -8.38 8.10
N GLN A 137 -10.93 -8.79 9.14
CA GLN A 137 -10.88 -8.16 10.45
C GLN A 137 -9.44 -8.14 10.98
N GLY A 138 -8.95 -6.94 11.32
CA GLY A 138 -7.62 -6.78 11.92
C GLY A 138 -6.49 -6.55 10.91
N LEU A 139 -6.80 -6.49 9.61
CA LEU A 139 -5.87 -6.04 8.59
C LEU A 139 -6.15 -4.58 8.18
N SER A 140 -5.10 -3.89 7.75
CA SER A 140 -5.17 -2.55 7.18
C SER A 140 -5.24 -2.65 5.66
N ALA A 141 -6.00 -1.77 5.00
CA ALA A 141 -6.06 -1.70 3.54
C ALA A 141 -4.75 -1.16 2.90
N VAL A 142 -3.77 -0.74 3.70
CA VAL A 142 -2.52 -0.17 3.20
C VAL A 142 -1.62 -1.27 2.65
N ILE A 143 -1.02 -1.01 1.49
CA ILE A 143 0.06 -1.83 0.92
C ILE A 143 1.32 -0.99 0.94
N ASN A 144 2.41 -1.53 1.49
CA ASN A 144 3.72 -0.93 1.31
C ASN A 144 4.20 -1.18 -0.14
N TYR A 145 4.04 -0.18 -1.01
CA TYR A 145 4.28 -0.28 -2.44
C TYR A 145 5.50 0.54 -2.88
N THR A 146 6.67 0.23 -2.30
CA THR A 146 7.97 0.85 -2.65
C THR A 146 9.03 -0.23 -2.87
N GLY A 147 10.18 0.17 -3.43
CA GLY A 147 11.38 -0.67 -3.50
C GLY A 147 11.15 -2.09 -4.03
N ALA A 148 11.63 -3.08 -3.29
CA ALA A 148 11.51 -4.50 -3.64
C ALA A 148 10.06 -5.01 -3.57
N ARG A 149 9.21 -4.41 -2.72
CA ARG A 149 7.80 -4.77 -2.62
C ARG A 149 7.03 -4.34 -3.87
N ARG A 150 7.29 -3.13 -4.38
CA ARG A 150 6.72 -2.66 -5.65
C ARG A 150 6.97 -3.66 -6.77
N LEU A 151 8.23 -4.11 -6.93
CA LEU A 151 8.59 -5.11 -7.96
C LEU A 151 7.78 -6.39 -7.79
N TYR A 152 7.77 -6.95 -6.58
CA TYR A 152 6.98 -8.15 -6.26
C TYR A 152 5.48 -7.98 -6.60
N TYR A 153 4.85 -6.87 -6.22
CA TYR A 153 3.42 -6.66 -6.48
C TYR A 153 3.10 -6.40 -7.95
N ILE A 154 4.07 -6.00 -8.77
CA ILE A 154 3.89 -5.92 -10.22
C ILE A 154 4.07 -7.32 -10.82
N ASP A 155 5.10 -8.07 -10.41
CA ASP A 155 5.28 -9.47 -10.81
C ASP A 155 4.02 -10.29 -10.50
N GLU A 156 3.54 -10.22 -9.25
CA GLU A 156 2.36 -10.93 -8.79
C GLU A 156 1.08 -10.50 -9.51
N LEU A 157 0.97 -9.24 -9.94
CA LEU A 157 -0.20 -8.74 -10.67
C LEU A 157 -0.31 -9.37 -12.07
N PHE A 158 0.82 -9.47 -12.77
CA PHE A 158 0.89 -10.06 -14.11
C PHE A 158 0.96 -11.60 -14.08
N ASP A 159 1.56 -12.18 -13.02
CA ASP A 159 1.63 -13.62 -12.79
C ASP A 159 1.19 -13.97 -11.35
N PRO A 160 -0.05 -14.44 -11.13
CA PRO A 160 -0.52 -14.86 -9.81
C PRO A 160 0.26 -16.03 -9.20
N GLY A 161 1.07 -16.74 -10.00
CA GLY A 161 1.98 -17.80 -9.58
C GLY A 161 3.33 -17.29 -9.06
N THR A 162 3.55 -15.97 -9.04
CA THR A 162 4.77 -15.36 -8.51
C THR A 162 5.09 -15.91 -7.12
N PRO A 163 6.28 -16.49 -6.90
CA PRO A 163 6.64 -17.07 -5.61
C PRO A 163 6.72 -15.99 -4.54
N GLN A 164 6.50 -16.41 -3.29
CA GLN A 164 6.74 -15.54 -2.15
C GLN A 164 8.19 -15.00 -2.19
N PRO A 165 8.39 -13.70 -1.96
CA PRO A 165 9.72 -13.11 -1.97
C PRO A 165 10.45 -13.38 -0.64
N ASP A 166 11.77 -13.46 -0.67
CA ASP A 166 12.60 -13.77 0.53
C ASP A 166 12.32 -12.81 1.70
N TRP A 167 12.01 -11.55 1.38
CA TRP A 167 11.74 -10.51 2.35
C TRP A 167 10.45 -10.73 3.16
N ALA A 168 9.56 -11.62 2.69
CA ALA A 168 8.35 -12.02 3.37
C ALA A 168 8.59 -12.91 4.60
N THR A 169 9.77 -13.53 4.68
CA THR A 169 10.23 -14.36 5.80
C THR A 169 11.47 -13.77 6.47
N PHE A 170 11.88 -12.58 6.06
CA PHE A 170 13.05 -11.91 6.61
C PHE A 170 12.88 -11.63 8.11
N SER A 171 13.95 -11.85 8.85
CA SER A 171 14.09 -11.53 10.26
C SER A 171 15.47 -10.95 10.51
N ALA A 172 15.55 -9.80 11.16
CA ALA A 172 16.81 -9.18 11.51
C ALA A 172 17.30 -9.68 12.87
N ASP A 173 18.61 -9.91 13.00
CA ASP A 173 19.25 -10.16 14.29
C ASP A 173 19.42 -8.83 15.05
N TYR A 174 18.89 -8.77 16.26
CA TYR A 174 19.06 -7.61 17.13
C TYR A 174 20.53 -7.37 17.47
N HIS A 175 21.31 -8.44 17.65
CA HIS A 175 22.72 -8.39 18.06
C HIS A 175 23.71 -8.24 16.90
N ALA A 176 23.23 -8.01 15.67
CA ALA A 176 24.09 -7.78 14.51
C ALA A 176 25.02 -6.56 14.66
N PHE A 177 24.69 -5.61 15.55
CA PHE A 177 25.50 -4.43 15.87
C PHE A 177 25.71 -4.36 17.38
N GLY A 178 26.94 -4.58 17.82
CA GLY A 178 27.34 -4.50 19.21
C GLY A 178 27.70 -3.08 19.65
N PRO A 179 28.09 -2.88 20.92
CA PRO A 179 28.50 -1.56 21.43
C PRO A 179 29.67 -0.93 20.67
N ALA A 180 30.58 -1.73 20.10
CA ALA A 180 31.72 -1.24 19.33
C ALA A 180 31.32 -0.67 17.96
N ASP A 181 30.17 -1.09 17.43
CA ASP A 181 29.64 -0.62 16.14
C ASP A 181 28.78 0.64 16.29
N LYS A 182 28.55 1.11 17.54
CA LYS A 182 27.63 2.20 17.84
C LYS A 182 28.38 3.43 18.36
N SER A 183 28.21 4.55 17.69
CA SER A 183 28.68 5.86 18.17
C SER A 183 27.51 6.69 18.69
N LEU A 184 27.46 6.95 20.00
CA LEU A 184 26.40 7.75 20.61
C LEU A 184 26.43 9.20 20.08
N ILE A 185 25.33 9.63 19.48
CA ILE A 185 25.13 10.98 18.93
C ILE A 185 24.35 11.85 19.92
N ARG A 186 23.33 11.27 20.56
CA ARG A 186 22.42 11.99 21.46
C ARG A 186 21.91 11.06 22.54
N GLU A 187 21.80 11.58 23.76
CA GLU A 187 21.14 10.90 24.86
C GLU A 187 20.20 11.87 25.59
N ILE A 188 19.06 11.34 26.00
CA ILE A 188 18.11 11.97 26.90
C ILE A 188 17.90 11.02 28.07
N SER A 189 18.68 11.20 29.13
CA SER A 189 18.59 10.37 30.33
C SER A 189 17.44 10.79 31.25
N GLY A 190 17.06 9.85 32.11
CA GLY A 190 16.02 10.02 33.13
C GLY A 190 14.60 9.77 32.60
N GLU A 191 13.66 9.64 33.53
CA GLU A 191 12.24 9.44 33.23
C GLU A 191 11.56 10.75 32.82
N ARG A 192 10.75 10.70 31.76
CA ARG A 192 10.02 11.86 31.23
C ARG A 192 8.64 11.46 30.73
N ARG A 193 7.70 12.39 30.82
CA ARG A 193 6.35 12.23 30.26
C ARG A 193 6.30 12.49 28.75
N SER A 194 7.25 13.28 28.25
CA SER A 194 7.41 13.59 26.84
C SER A 194 8.85 14.01 26.54
N PHE A 195 9.22 13.92 25.28
CA PHE A 195 10.49 14.44 24.78
C PHE A 195 10.38 14.85 23.32
N GLN A 196 11.29 15.73 22.91
CA GLN A 196 11.51 16.12 21.53
C GLN A 196 13.01 16.33 21.31
N THR A 197 13.53 15.80 20.20
CA THR A 197 14.93 15.93 19.80
C THR A 197 15.06 15.75 18.30
N THR A 198 16.30 15.67 17.81
CA THR A 198 16.59 15.45 16.41
C THR A 198 17.64 14.37 16.21
N ILE A 199 17.50 13.58 15.14
CA ILE A 199 18.45 12.53 14.75
C ILE A 199 19.76 13.15 14.22
N ASN A 200 19.71 14.35 13.62
CA ASN A 200 20.87 15.13 13.16
C ASN A 200 21.91 14.34 12.35
N LEU A 201 21.45 13.41 11.49
CA LEU A 201 22.30 12.67 10.57
C LEU A 201 21.81 12.90 9.12
N PRO A 202 22.69 12.79 8.12
CA PRO A 202 22.28 12.76 6.71
C PRO A 202 21.26 11.65 6.45
N SER A 203 20.35 11.83 5.49
CA SER A 203 19.35 10.82 5.13
C SER A 203 19.96 9.49 4.69
N SER A 204 21.18 9.51 4.13
CA SER A 204 21.93 8.32 3.74
C SER A 204 22.62 7.61 4.90
N ALA A 205 22.64 8.18 6.11
CA ALA A 205 23.33 7.57 7.24
C ALA A 205 22.52 6.41 7.84
N ASN A 206 23.26 5.43 8.35
CA ASN A 206 22.74 4.37 9.19
C ASN A 206 22.71 4.84 10.64
N PHE A 207 21.63 4.51 11.34
CA PHE A 207 21.44 4.95 12.71
C PHE A 207 20.58 3.97 13.49
N GLU A 208 20.67 4.08 14.80
CA GLU A 208 19.79 3.37 15.73
C GLU A 208 19.24 4.32 16.78
N VAL A 209 17.93 4.25 17.00
CA VAL A 209 17.25 4.92 18.11
C VAL A 209 16.82 3.85 19.09
N GLU A 210 17.24 3.97 20.34
CA GLU A 210 16.76 3.16 21.45
C GLU A 210 15.98 4.04 22.43
N PHE A 211 14.89 3.52 22.99
CA PHE A 211 14.19 4.15 24.10
C PHE A 211 13.42 3.09 24.88
N GLU A 212 13.12 3.36 26.14
CA GLU A 212 12.21 2.54 26.92
C GLU A 212 10.90 3.29 27.18
N LEU A 213 9.79 2.57 27.07
CA LEU A 213 8.45 3.10 27.23
C LEU A 213 7.67 2.23 28.20
N ASP A 214 7.25 2.82 29.32
CA ASP A 214 6.19 2.29 30.17
C ASP A 214 4.90 3.04 29.86
N ILE A 215 3.91 2.32 29.34
CA ILE A 215 2.62 2.92 28.99
C ILE A 215 1.70 3.04 30.21
N GLY A 216 2.05 2.40 31.33
CA GLY A 216 1.21 2.31 32.51
C GLY A 216 -0.14 1.66 32.20
N LEU A 217 -1.21 2.25 32.74
CA LEU A 217 -2.59 1.78 32.58
C LEU A 217 -3.34 2.53 31.46
N THR A 218 -2.66 3.29 30.60
CA THR A 218 -3.35 4.08 29.57
C THR A 218 -3.84 3.21 28.42
N GLU A 219 -5.14 3.25 28.15
CA GLU A 219 -5.72 2.65 26.94
C GLU A 219 -5.43 3.47 25.68
N SER A 220 -4.89 4.69 25.85
CA SER A 220 -4.58 5.58 24.74
C SER A 220 -3.24 5.21 24.08
N TRP A 221 -3.05 5.68 22.85
CA TRP A 221 -1.81 5.48 22.10
C TRP A 221 -0.64 6.25 22.69
N ALA A 222 0.50 5.59 22.85
CA ALA A 222 1.76 6.24 23.15
C ALA A 222 2.90 5.61 22.35
N GLY A 223 3.94 6.40 22.10
CA GLY A 223 5.11 5.94 21.37
C GLY A 223 5.94 7.10 20.85
N VAL A 224 6.47 6.98 19.65
CA VAL A 224 7.33 7.99 19.04
C VAL A 224 6.93 8.27 17.60
N GLN A 225 7.28 9.46 17.11
CA GLN A 225 7.28 9.76 15.68
C GLN A 225 8.61 10.32 15.24
N TRP A 226 8.95 10.09 13.97
CA TRP A 226 10.16 10.62 13.34
C TRP A 226 10.00 10.89 11.84
N GLY A 227 10.99 11.57 11.28
CA GLY A 227 10.96 12.05 9.90
C GLY A 227 10.50 13.50 9.89
N GLY A 228 9.33 13.78 9.33
CA GLY A 228 8.84 15.14 9.16
C GLY A 228 8.35 15.80 10.46
N ASN A 229 7.99 17.07 10.30
CA ASN A 229 7.72 18.00 11.41
C ASN A 229 6.25 18.07 11.81
N GLU A 230 5.37 17.50 10.98
CA GLU A 230 3.92 17.56 11.14
C GLU A 230 3.37 16.15 11.38
N PHE A 231 2.22 16.07 12.05
CA PHE A 231 1.65 14.80 12.49
C PHE A 231 1.19 13.92 11.31
N ASP A 232 0.76 14.54 10.22
CA ASP A 232 0.36 13.93 8.96
C ASP A 232 1.54 13.64 8.01
N ASN A 233 2.75 14.02 8.41
CA ASN A 233 3.96 13.88 7.62
C ASN A 233 5.11 13.29 8.46
N SER A 234 4.84 12.21 9.19
CA SER A 234 5.86 11.52 10.01
C SER A 234 5.57 10.03 10.11
N ILE A 235 6.61 9.22 10.31
CA ILE A 235 6.41 7.83 10.71
C ILE A 235 6.18 7.77 12.20
N ARG A 236 5.22 6.95 12.62
CA ARG A 236 4.78 6.78 14.00
C ARG A 236 4.92 5.32 14.38
N LEU A 237 5.51 5.07 15.55
CA LEU A 237 5.50 3.77 16.21
C LEU A 237 4.74 3.94 17.52
N LEU A 238 3.59 3.28 17.64
CA LEU A 238 2.65 3.47 18.74
C LEU A 238 2.21 2.13 19.31
N HIS A 239 1.91 2.11 20.61
CA HIS A 239 1.17 1.02 21.23
C HIS A 239 0.22 1.49 22.32
N THR A 240 -0.64 0.59 22.81
CA THR A 240 -1.61 0.83 23.90
C THR A 240 -1.37 -0.15 25.06
N ALA A 241 -1.93 0.13 26.26
CA ALA A 241 -1.93 -0.84 27.36
C ALA A 241 -2.77 -2.09 27.03
N THR A 242 -3.74 -1.98 26.13
CA THR A 242 -4.54 -3.09 25.60
C THR A 242 -3.80 -3.95 24.58
N LYS A 243 -2.46 -3.80 24.49
CA LYS A 243 -1.57 -4.55 23.62
C LYS A 243 -1.94 -4.42 22.15
N ARG A 244 -2.25 -3.22 21.69
CA ARG A 244 -2.27 -2.90 20.26
C ARG A 244 -0.94 -2.29 19.88
N PHE A 245 -0.40 -2.66 18.73
CA PHE A 245 0.81 -2.10 18.15
C PHE A 245 0.50 -1.54 16.77
N LEU A 246 1.09 -0.39 16.45
CA LEU A 246 0.86 0.34 15.22
C LEU A 246 2.17 0.94 14.71
N ILE A 247 2.45 0.73 13.43
CA ILE A 247 3.38 1.56 12.65
C ILE A 247 2.56 2.24 11.57
N ASP A 248 2.74 3.55 11.47
CA ASP A 248 1.92 4.36 10.59
C ASP A 248 2.73 5.53 9.98
N SER A 249 2.37 6.00 8.77
CA SER A 249 3.10 7.01 8.00
C SER A 249 2.57 8.46 8.11
N GLY A 250 1.65 8.74 9.03
CA GLY A 250 1.03 10.05 9.26
C GLY A 250 -0.07 10.40 8.26
N ASN A 251 0.08 10.00 7.01
CA ASN A 251 -0.87 10.27 5.92
C ASN A 251 -2.27 9.72 6.24
N GLN A 252 -3.31 10.56 6.17
CA GLN A 252 -4.68 10.21 6.57
C GLN A 252 -5.34 9.14 5.70
N VAL A 253 -4.92 8.98 4.43
CA VAL A 253 -5.56 8.06 3.49
C VAL A 253 -4.99 6.64 3.61
N TRP A 254 -3.70 6.51 3.95
CA TRP A 254 -3.00 5.21 3.97
C TRP A 254 -2.09 5.04 5.18
N GLY A 255 -2.40 5.73 6.28
CA GLY A 255 -1.48 5.90 7.40
C GLY A 255 -1.01 4.58 8.00
N THR A 256 -1.91 3.62 8.23
CA THR A 256 -1.57 2.43 9.02
C THR A 256 -0.84 1.37 8.19
N MET A 257 0.49 1.40 8.20
CA MET A 257 1.35 0.42 7.53
C MET A 257 1.29 -0.96 8.19
N ARG A 258 1.26 -1.01 9.53
CA ARG A 258 1.17 -2.27 10.27
C ARG A 258 0.39 -2.08 11.55
N GLU A 259 -0.68 -2.85 11.73
CA GLU A 259 -1.35 -3.00 13.02
C GLU A 259 -1.24 -4.45 13.49
N ILE A 260 -0.95 -4.65 14.79
CA ILE A 260 -1.07 -5.95 15.44
C ILE A 260 -1.97 -5.79 16.67
N LYS A 261 -3.12 -6.45 16.65
CA LYS A 261 -4.03 -6.54 17.79
C LYS A 261 -3.58 -7.67 18.71
N HIS A 262 -3.80 -7.52 20.02
CA HIS A 262 -3.40 -8.50 21.03
C HIS A 262 -1.91 -8.87 20.98
N PHE A 263 -1.06 -7.87 20.75
CA PHE A 263 0.37 -8.00 20.61
C PHE A 263 1.03 -8.46 21.93
N GLY A 264 1.12 -9.78 22.10
CA GLY A 264 1.55 -10.44 23.34
C GLY A 264 2.98 -10.12 23.77
N LYS A 265 3.80 -9.51 22.90
CA LYS A 265 5.18 -9.12 23.17
C LYS A 265 5.32 -7.91 24.10
N ILE A 266 4.28 -7.08 24.23
CA ILE A 266 4.24 -5.96 25.18
C ILE A 266 4.05 -6.50 26.59
N ARG A 267 5.00 -6.17 27.46
CA ARG A 267 5.03 -6.57 28.88
C ARG A 267 4.55 -5.42 29.78
N PRO A 268 4.05 -5.69 30.99
CA PRO A 268 3.83 -4.64 31.99
C PRO A 268 5.13 -3.90 32.32
N GLY A 269 5.04 -2.58 32.53
CA GLY A 269 6.20 -1.73 32.82
C GLY A 269 6.96 -1.29 31.56
N PHE A 270 8.25 -1.01 31.74
CA PHE A 270 9.11 -0.55 30.65
C PHE A 270 9.35 -1.64 29.60
N ASN A 271 9.15 -1.25 28.34
CA ASN A 271 9.50 -2.04 27.17
C ASN A 271 10.58 -1.29 26.38
N LYS A 272 11.64 -2.00 25.98
CA LYS A 272 12.72 -1.44 25.16
C LYS A 272 12.32 -1.47 23.69
N TRP A 273 12.26 -0.31 23.07
CA TRP A 273 12.06 -0.16 21.64
C TRP A 273 13.36 0.21 20.96
N THR A 274 13.60 -0.38 19.80
CA THR A 274 14.73 -0.03 18.94
C THR A 274 14.25 0.16 17.51
N ILE A 275 14.58 1.31 16.93
CA ILE A 275 14.38 1.65 15.52
C ILE A 275 15.75 1.72 14.88
N ARG A 276 16.04 0.79 13.97
CA ARG A 276 17.34 0.72 13.28
C ARG A 276 17.16 1.00 11.80
N LYS A 277 17.82 2.05 11.31
CA LYS A 277 17.90 2.36 9.88
C LYS A 277 19.19 1.79 9.30
N LEU A 278 19.05 0.99 8.26
CA LEU A 278 20.13 0.47 7.42
C LEU A 278 19.77 0.77 5.96
N ASP A 279 20.55 1.64 5.33
CA ASP A 279 20.28 2.17 4.00
C ASP A 279 18.84 2.70 3.92
N ASP A 280 18.00 2.17 3.04
CA ASP A 280 16.60 2.58 2.88
C ASP A 280 15.61 1.77 3.72
N GLN A 281 16.10 0.92 4.63
CA GLN A 281 15.28 0.01 5.44
C GLN A 281 15.26 0.41 6.92
N TYR A 282 14.08 0.31 7.52
CA TYR A 282 13.84 0.48 8.95
C TYR A 282 13.46 -0.86 9.57
N HIS A 283 14.15 -1.22 10.64
CA HIS A 283 13.96 -2.44 11.40
C HIS A 283 13.48 -2.09 12.80
N ILE A 284 12.39 -2.72 13.23
CA ILE A 284 11.74 -2.45 14.49
C ILE A 284 11.93 -3.64 15.42
N PHE A 285 12.44 -3.37 16.61
CA PHE A 285 12.61 -4.35 17.66
C PHE A 285 11.87 -3.92 18.93
N LEU A 286 11.36 -4.90 19.65
CA LEU A 286 10.74 -4.75 20.96
C LEU A 286 11.38 -5.76 21.90
N ASN A 287 11.94 -5.29 23.00
CA ASN A 287 12.62 -6.12 23.99
C ASN A 287 13.65 -7.06 23.33
N GLU A 288 14.43 -6.49 22.40
CA GLU A 288 15.49 -7.18 21.65
C GLU A 288 14.98 -8.24 20.66
N GLU A 289 13.67 -8.33 20.45
CA GLU A 289 13.06 -9.23 19.48
C GLU A 289 12.64 -8.46 18.21
N PHE A 290 12.96 -9.01 17.05
CA PHE A 290 12.51 -8.46 15.77
C PHE A 290 10.98 -8.49 15.65
N ILE A 291 10.41 -7.37 15.23
CA ILE A 291 8.96 -7.21 15.07
C ILE A 291 8.58 -7.08 13.61
N TYR A 292 9.21 -6.14 12.91
CA TYR A 292 8.83 -5.78 11.55
C TYR A 292 9.93 -4.95 10.89
N TRP A 293 9.90 -4.91 9.56
CA TRP A 293 10.75 -4.02 8.77
C TRP A 293 9.96 -3.39 7.63
N PHE A 294 10.36 -2.19 7.23
CA PHE A 294 9.78 -1.48 6.09
C PHE A 294 10.82 -0.61 5.37
N ASP A 295 10.54 -0.31 4.11
CA ASP A 295 11.31 0.51 3.17
C ASP A 295 10.48 1.69 2.63
N TYR A 296 9.52 2.14 3.43
CA TYR A 296 8.68 3.28 3.12
C TYR A 296 9.52 4.57 3.12
N GLN A 297 9.21 5.47 2.18
CA GLN A 297 9.87 6.76 2.12
C GLN A 297 9.50 7.57 3.36
N VAL A 298 10.46 7.71 4.28
CA VAL A 298 10.28 8.52 5.48
C VAL A 298 10.21 10.00 5.08
N PRO A 299 9.20 10.74 5.54
CA PRO A 299 9.10 12.16 5.28
C PRO A 299 10.37 12.93 5.61
N ALA A 300 10.68 13.93 4.78
CA ALA A 300 11.86 14.76 4.95
C ALA A 300 11.81 15.49 6.30
N GLY A 301 12.78 15.19 7.14
CA GLY A 301 12.98 15.84 8.43
C GLY A 301 13.85 14.99 9.33
N ASN A 302 14.26 15.58 10.44
CA ASN A 302 15.17 14.98 11.40
C ASN A 302 14.58 14.94 12.81
N MET A 303 13.30 15.29 12.98
CA MET A 303 12.67 15.33 14.29
C MET A 303 12.43 13.92 14.81
N LEU A 304 12.60 13.72 16.11
CA LEU A 304 12.17 12.55 16.86
C LEU A 304 11.46 13.05 18.12
N GLN A 305 10.20 12.67 18.31
CA GLN A 305 9.42 13.11 19.48
C GLN A 305 8.49 12.02 20.00
N SER A 306 8.16 12.10 21.29
CA SER A 306 7.14 11.26 21.90
C SER A 306 5.74 11.65 21.38
N ILE A 307 4.91 10.65 21.12
CA ILE A 307 3.46 10.80 20.96
C ILE A 307 2.78 10.27 22.22
N VAL A 308 1.82 11.05 22.73
CA VAL A 308 0.92 10.66 23.81
C VAL A 308 -0.48 11.12 23.44
N ALA A 309 -1.39 10.18 23.19
CA ALA A 309 -2.82 10.44 23.16
C ALA A 309 -3.37 10.27 24.59
N GLY A 310 -4.31 11.12 25.01
CA GLY A 310 -5.02 10.97 26.29
C GLY A 310 -4.39 11.71 27.48
N THR A 311 -5.01 11.53 28.66
CA THR A 311 -4.70 12.29 29.90
C THR A 311 -3.74 11.57 30.85
N THR A 312 -3.65 10.25 30.77
CA THR A 312 -2.69 9.43 31.52
C THR A 312 -1.32 9.49 30.84
N SER A 313 -0.30 9.87 31.61
CA SER A 313 1.04 10.09 31.06
C SER A 313 1.82 8.77 31.02
N PRO A 314 2.24 8.29 29.85
CA PRO A 314 3.27 7.27 29.75
C PRO A 314 4.60 7.83 30.28
N THR A 315 5.54 6.94 30.55
CA THR A 315 6.89 7.29 30.96
C THR A 315 7.89 6.78 29.94
N PHE A 316 8.64 7.69 29.36
CA PHE A 316 9.80 7.41 28.53
C PHE A 316 11.06 7.50 29.36
N ARG A 317 12.04 6.64 29.10
CA ARG A 317 13.39 6.79 29.65
C ARG A 317 14.44 6.39 28.61
N ASP A 318 15.66 6.85 28.84
CA ASP A 318 16.85 6.34 28.17
C ASP A 318 16.79 6.45 26.63
N VAL A 319 16.31 7.59 26.11
CA VAL A 319 16.28 7.82 24.66
C VAL A 319 17.69 8.06 24.17
N ARG A 320 18.22 7.16 23.34
CA ARG A 320 19.57 7.20 22.78
C ARG A 320 19.52 7.12 21.27
N ILE A 321 20.34 7.93 20.62
CA ILE A 321 20.52 7.93 19.17
C ILE A 321 21.98 7.62 18.89
N TYR A 322 22.21 6.58 18.13
CA TYR A 322 23.53 6.13 17.70
C TYR A 322 23.66 6.27 16.19
N ARG A 323 24.87 6.61 15.75
CA ARG A 323 25.32 6.34 14.40
C ARG A 323 25.88 4.93 14.35
N LEU A 324 25.56 4.21 13.28
CA LEU A 324 26.10 2.88 12.97
C LEU A 324 27.22 2.97 11.93
#